data_AF-A0A955J1N6-F1
#
_entry.id   AF-A0A955J1N6-F1
#
_cell.length_a   1.000
_cell.length_b   1.000
_cell.length_c   1.000
_cell.angle_alpha   90.00
_cell.angle_beta   90.00
_cell.angle_gamma   90.00
#
_symmetry.space_group_name_H-M   'P 1'
#
loop_
_entity.id
_entity.type
_entity.pdbx_description
1 polymer ?
#
loop_
_entity_poly.entity_id
_entity_poly.type
_entity_poly.pdbx_seq_one_letter_code
_entity_poly.pdbx_strand_id
1 'polypeptide(L)'
;TSIQMEDVIWNFIKDNWKYFVPVATAVVPGIKLIWEQSTLLRERARKQKLENFEVFRKDLLAGLANVNEKTGFDEQIGIIYELRNYPRYYPVIERILEFQVKHWEKEVKDIDKKHYQILIDEANATLTYMNTSRIGRIFCRLRLNKYT
;
A
#
# COMPACT_ATOMS: atom_id res chain seq x y z
N THR A 1 36.99 22.35 -24.98
CA THR A 1 36.96 22.68 -23.53
C THR A 1 36.68 21.46 -22.65
N SER A 2 35.87 20.47 -23.05
CA SER A 2 35.72 19.21 -22.31
C SER A 2 37.01 18.38 -22.18
N ILE A 3 37.80 18.30 -23.26
CA ILE A 3 39.06 17.53 -23.31
C ILE A 3 40.09 18.03 -22.30
N GLN A 4 40.19 19.36 -22.11
CA GLN A 4 41.15 19.93 -21.14
C GLN A 4 40.76 19.68 -19.68
N MET A 5 39.47 19.51 -19.39
CA MET A 5 39.01 19.22 -18.03
C MET A 5 39.32 17.76 -17.64
N GLU A 6 39.20 16.82 -18.58
CA GLU A 6 39.54 15.41 -18.35
C GLU A 6 41.04 15.24 -18.07
N ASP A 7 41.90 15.90 -18.85
CA ASP A 7 43.35 15.82 -18.66
C ASP A 7 43.78 16.37 -17.29
N VAL A 8 43.15 17.46 -16.83
CA VAL A 8 43.39 18.04 -15.50
C VAL A 8 42.97 17.08 -14.39
N ILE A 9 41.81 16.43 -14.53
CA ILE A 9 41.33 15.44 -13.57
C ILE A 9 42.26 14.21 -13.52
N TRP A 10 42.69 13.71 -14.68
CA TRP A 10 43.57 12.54 -14.77
C TRP A 10 44.97 12.80 -14.19
N ASN A 11 45.55 13.97 -14.45
CA ASN A 11 46.86 14.32 -13.90
C ASN A 11 46.79 14.48 -12.38
N PHE A 12 45.75 15.15 -11.86
CA PHE A 12 45.53 15.26 -10.42
C PHE A 12 45.36 13.89 -9.73
N ILE A 13 44.65 12.95 -10.35
CA ILE A 13 44.48 11.58 -9.84
C ILE A 13 45.81 10.82 -9.85
N LYS A 14 46.61 10.93 -10.90
CA LYS A 14 47.93 10.28 -10.99
C LYS A 14 48.89 10.79 -9.91
N ASP A 15 48.93 12.10 -9.70
CA ASP A 15 49.83 12.73 -8.74
C ASP A 15 49.49 12.37 -7.29
N ASN A 16 48.21 12.14 -7.00
CA ASN A 16 47.71 11.79 -5.66
C ASN A 16 47.39 10.29 -5.50
N TRP A 17 47.80 9.44 -6.45
CA TRP A 17 47.44 8.02 -6.51
C TRP A 17 47.78 7.26 -5.22
N LYS A 18 48.93 7.58 -4.60
CA LYS A 18 49.40 6.95 -3.35
C LYS A 18 48.45 7.16 -2.16
N TYR A 19 47.70 8.26 -2.14
CA TYR A 19 46.72 8.57 -1.09
C TYR A 19 45.32 8.08 -1.46
N PHE A 20 44.99 8.03 -2.75
CA PHE A 20 43.69 7.62 -3.23
C PHE A 20 43.44 6.12 -3.04
N VAL A 21 44.46 5.28 -3.30
CA VAL A 21 44.36 3.81 -3.17
C VAL A 21 43.96 3.36 -1.76
N PRO A 22 44.64 3.75 -0.67
CA PRO A 22 44.28 3.32 0.69
C PRO A 22 42.92 3.86 1.15
N VAL A 23 42.54 5.07 0.72
CA VAL A 23 41.22 5.63 1.01
C VAL A 23 40.13 4.86 0.27
N ALA A 24 40.34 4.55 -1.01
CA ALA A 24 39.40 3.77 -1.80
C ALA A 24 39.23 2.35 -1.24
N THR A 25 40.32 1.65 -0.87
CA THR A 25 40.22 0.30 -0.29
C THR A 25 39.53 0.29 1.07
N ALA A 26 39.63 1.35 1.86
CA ALA A 26 38.89 1.48 3.12
C ALA A 26 37.39 1.82 2.91
N VAL A 27 37.06 2.60 1.88
CA VAL A 27 35.69 3.08 1.63
C VAL A 27 34.84 2.09 0.84
N VAL A 28 35.43 1.35 -0.11
CA VAL A 28 34.72 0.39 -0.98
C VAL A 28 33.89 -0.65 -0.19
N PRO A 29 34.40 -1.26 0.90
CA PRO A 29 33.60 -2.18 1.72
C PRO A 29 32.38 -1.52 2.34
N GLY A 30 32.51 -0.28 2.82
CA GLY A 30 31.41 0.48 3.42
C GLY A 30 30.29 0.79 2.42
N ILE A 31 30.65 1.21 1.21
CA ILE A 31 29.68 1.46 0.13
C ILE A 31 28.96 0.15 -0.25
N LYS A 32 29.69 -0.96 -0.34
CA LYS A 32 29.12 -2.28 -0.66
C LYS A 32 28.07 -2.69 0.38
N LEU A 33 28.35 -2.57 1.66
CA LEU A 33 27.40 -2.89 2.73
C LEU A 33 26.13 -2.03 2.68
N ILE A 34 26.28 -0.72 2.44
CA ILE A 34 25.13 0.19 2.32
C ILE A 34 24.28 -0.20 1.11
N TRP A 35 24.92 -0.54 -0.02
CA TRP A 35 24.20 -0.94 -1.23
C TRP A 35 23.44 -2.25 -1.03
N GLU A 36 24.06 -3.27 -0.44
CA GLU A 36 23.42 -4.56 -0.14
C GLU A 36 22.25 -4.41 0.84
N GLN A 37 22.38 -3.56 1.86
CA GLN A 37 21.25 -3.28 2.76
C GLN A 37 20.10 -2.58 2.03
N SER A 38 20.43 -1.64 1.14
CA SER A 38 19.42 -0.92 0.36
C SER A 38 18.65 -1.85 -0.59
N THR A 39 19.31 -2.84 -1.20
CA THR A 39 18.66 -3.80 -2.09
C THR A 39 17.75 -4.74 -1.30
N LEU A 40 18.21 -5.23 -0.14
CA LEU A 40 17.40 -6.06 0.76
C LEU A 40 16.12 -5.35 1.22
N LEU A 41 16.22 -4.06 1.59
CA LEU A 41 15.04 -3.27 1.97
C LEU A 41 14.05 -3.10 0.81
N ARG A 42 14.55 -2.89 -0.42
CA ARG A 42 13.70 -2.80 -1.63
C ARG A 42 13.02 -4.14 -1.92
N GLU A 43 13.73 -5.25 -1.78
CA GLU A 43 13.18 -6.58 -1.97
C GLU A 43 12.12 -6.92 -0.94
N ARG A 44 12.36 -6.62 0.35
CA ARG A 44 11.36 -6.78 1.42
C ARG A 44 10.12 -5.92 1.14
N ALA A 45 10.31 -4.66 0.77
CA ALA A 45 9.20 -3.78 0.41
C ALA A 45 8.42 -4.30 -0.81
N ARG A 46 9.08 -4.94 -1.78
CA ARG A 46 8.42 -5.55 -2.93
C ARG A 46 7.67 -6.82 -2.55
N LYS A 47 8.26 -7.69 -1.73
CA LYS A 47 7.60 -8.91 -1.22
C LYS A 47 6.38 -8.57 -0.40
N GLN A 48 6.50 -7.64 0.55
CA GLN A 48 5.38 -7.19 1.36
C GLN A 48 4.26 -6.56 0.50
N LYS A 49 4.60 -5.82 -0.57
CA LYS A 49 3.61 -5.31 -1.52
C LYS A 49 2.88 -6.43 -2.28
N LEU A 50 3.57 -7.52 -2.61
CA LEU A 50 3.00 -8.68 -3.29
C LEU A 50 2.10 -9.46 -2.33
N GLU A 51 2.58 -9.74 -1.11
CA GLU A 51 1.79 -10.40 -0.06
C GLU A 51 0.52 -9.61 0.24
N ASN A 52 0.63 -8.29 0.46
CA ASN A 52 -0.53 -7.43 0.68
C ASN A 52 -1.49 -7.41 -0.51
N PHE A 53 -0.98 -7.56 -1.75
CA PHE A 53 -1.82 -7.66 -2.94
C PHE A 53 -2.52 -9.02 -3.01
N GLU A 54 -1.85 -10.11 -2.66
CA GLU A 54 -2.43 -11.44 -2.63
C GLU A 54 -3.54 -11.55 -1.59
N VAL A 55 -3.31 -11.05 -0.37
CA VAL A 55 -4.33 -10.97 0.70
C VAL A 55 -5.52 -10.13 0.23
N PHE A 56 -5.25 -8.94 -0.34
CA PHE A 56 -6.31 -8.08 -0.89
C PHE A 56 -7.14 -8.78 -1.96
N ARG A 57 -6.48 -9.47 -2.90
CA ARG A 57 -7.16 -10.11 -4.04
C ARG A 57 -7.91 -11.37 -3.62
N LYS A 58 -7.30 -12.24 -2.81
CA LYS A 58 -7.80 -13.57 -2.52
C LYS A 58 -8.82 -13.56 -1.39
N ASP A 59 -8.56 -12.80 -0.34
CA ASP A 59 -9.34 -12.91 0.89
C ASP A 59 -10.43 -11.83 0.92
N LEU A 60 -10.06 -10.58 0.62
CA LEU A 60 -11.02 -9.47 0.69
C LEU A 60 -11.99 -9.45 -0.50
N LEU A 61 -11.50 -9.52 -1.74
CA LEU A 61 -12.40 -9.45 -2.90
C LEU A 61 -13.29 -10.70 -3.06
N ALA A 62 -12.74 -11.89 -2.80
CA ALA A 62 -13.55 -13.11 -2.91
C ALA A 62 -14.62 -13.18 -1.80
N GLY A 63 -14.27 -12.77 -0.58
CA GLY A 63 -15.21 -12.73 0.53
C GLY A 63 -16.29 -11.66 0.36
N LEU A 64 -15.93 -10.48 -0.16
CA LEU A 64 -16.89 -9.41 -0.43
C LEU A 64 -17.90 -9.78 -1.53
N ALA A 65 -17.45 -10.46 -2.58
CA ALA A 65 -18.33 -10.91 -3.65
C ALA A 65 -19.23 -12.09 -3.24
N ASN A 66 -18.92 -12.74 -2.11
CA ASN A 66 -19.63 -13.90 -1.55
C ASN A 66 -20.04 -14.95 -2.60
N VAL A 67 -19.19 -15.18 -3.61
CA VAL A 67 -19.53 -15.97 -4.82
C VAL A 67 -19.97 -17.39 -4.51
N ASN A 68 -19.61 -17.92 -3.34
CA ASN A 68 -19.96 -19.27 -2.89
C ASN A 68 -20.84 -19.28 -1.62
N GLU A 69 -21.41 -18.14 -1.20
CA GLU A 69 -22.17 -17.98 0.05
C GLU A 69 -21.40 -18.43 1.32
N LYS A 70 -20.06 -18.48 1.25
CA LYS A 70 -19.21 -19.00 2.32
C LYS A 70 -18.90 -17.96 3.39
N THR A 71 -19.01 -16.68 3.06
CA THR A 71 -18.56 -15.61 3.94
C THR A 71 -19.72 -15.13 4.79
N GLY A 72 -19.55 -15.21 6.10
CA GLY A 72 -20.56 -14.77 7.07
C GLY A 72 -20.82 -13.27 6.97
N PHE A 73 -21.99 -12.83 7.43
CA PHE A 73 -22.36 -11.42 7.42
C PHE A 73 -21.35 -10.53 8.17
N ASP A 74 -20.94 -10.93 9.37
CA ASP A 74 -19.96 -10.20 10.18
C ASP A 74 -18.57 -10.16 9.50
N GLU A 75 -18.22 -11.23 8.77
CA GLU A 75 -16.98 -11.27 7.99
C GLU A 75 -17.01 -10.28 6.83
N GLN A 76 -18.16 -10.12 6.15
CA GLN A 76 -18.30 -9.12 5.08
C GLN A 76 -18.14 -7.69 5.61
N ILE A 77 -18.73 -7.38 6.78
CA ILE A 77 -18.54 -6.09 7.46
C ILE A 77 -17.05 -5.90 7.79
N GLY A 78 -16.41 -6.92 8.37
CA GLY A 78 -14.98 -6.90 8.67
C GLY A 78 -14.12 -6.63 7.44
N ILE A 79 -14.43 -7.30 6.32
CA ILE A 79 -13.77 -7.09 5.03
C ILE A 79 -13.93 -5.64 4.58
N ILE A 80 -15.15 -5.09 4.58
CA ILE A 80 -15.41 -3.70 4.18
C ILE A 80 -14.60 -2.73 5.04
N TYR A 81 -14.58 -2.95 6.36
CA TYR A 81 -13.80 -2.14 7.28
C TYR A 81 -12.29 -2.23 6.99
N GLU A 82 -11.77 -3.43 6.73
CA GLU A 82 -10.35 -3.66 6.44
C GLU A 82 -9.88 -2.99 5.14
N LEU A 83 -10.75 -2.81 4.15
CA LEU A 83 -10.41 -2.11 2.90
C LEU A 83 -9.83 -0.70 3.13
N ARG A 84 -10.19 -0.05 4.24
CA ARG A 84 -9.64 1.25 4.68
C ARG A 84 -8.12 1.22 4.90
N ASN A 85 -7.54 0.06 5.14
CA ASN A 85 -6.11 -0.12 5.37
C ASN A 85 -5.27 -0.19 4.08
N TYR A 86 -5.92 -0.16 2.91
CA TYR A 86 -5.27 -0.33 1.61
C TYR A 86 -5.32 0.92 0.72
N PRO A 87 -4.68 2.05 1.12
CA PRO A 87 -4.75 3.34 0.42
C PRO A 87 -4.24 3.30 -1.02
N ARG A 88 -3.36 2.35 -1.34
CA ARG A 88 -2.84 2.15 -2.68
C ARG A 88 -3.93 1.67 -3.66
N TYR A 89 -4.94 0.96 -3.16
CA TYR A 89 -5.97 0.34 -3.97
C TYR A 89 -7.31 1.09 -3.92
N TYR A 90 -7.40 2.24 -3.24
CA TYR A 90 -8.65 3.00 -3.10
C TYR A 90 -9.40 3.23 -4.42
N PRO A 91 -8.79 3.63 -5.55
CA PRO A 91 -9.53 3.81 -6.80
C PRO A 91 -10.19 2.53 -7.34
N VAL A 92 -9.64 1.37 -7.00
CA VAL A 92 -10.22 0.07 -7.37
C VAL A 92 -11.30 -0.32 -6.36
N ILE A 93 -11.01 -0.16 -5.07
CA ILE A 93 -11.93 -0.45 -3.96
C ILE A 93 -13.21 0.37 -4.10
N GLU A 94 -13.10 1.67 -4.38
CA GLU A 94 -14.23 2.58 -4.58
C GLU A 94 -15.18 2.06 -5.64
N ARG A 95 -14.67 1.74 -6.84
CA ARG A 95 -15.48 1.17 -7.93
C ARG A 95 -16.15 -0.15 -7.56
N ILE A 96 -15.47 -1.00 -6.79
CA ILE A 96 -16.01 -2.30 -6.36
C ILE A 96 -17.11 -2.09 -5.32
N LEU A 97 -16.90 -1.23 -4.32
CA LEU A 97 -17.89 -0.93 -3.31
C LEU A 97 -19.11 -0.22 -3.90
N GLU A 98 -18.92 0.75 -4.80
CA GLU A 98 -20.02 1.41 -5.51
C GLU A 98 -20.87 0.41 -6.32
N PHE A 99 -20.22 -0.56 -6.98
CA PHE A 99 -20.90 -1.62 -7.69
C PHE A 99 -21.69 -2.52 -6.72
N GLN A 100 -21.08 -2.92 -5.61
CA GLN A 100 -21.73 -3.79 -4.62
C GLN A 100 -22.88 -3.12 -3.90
N VAL A 101 -22.75 -1.84 -3.52
CA VAL A 101 -23.85 -1.06 -2.93
C VAL A 101 -25.06 -1.05 -3.86
N LYS A 102 -24.86 -0.77 -5.16
CA LYS A 102 -25.95 -0.82 -6.15
C LYS A 102 -26.56 -2.20 -6.32
N HIS A 103 -25.79 -3.26 -6.12
CA HIS A 103 -26.30 -4.63 -6.16
C HIS A 103 -27.14 -4.92 -4.93
N TRP A 104 -26.63 -4.64 -3.72
CA TRP A 104 -27.37 -4.81 -2.46
C TRP A 104 -28.64 -3.97 -2.41
N GLU A 105 -28.64 -2.74 -2.92
CA GLU A 105 -29.83 -1.89 -3.01
C GLU A 105 -30.96 -2.50 -3.86
N LYS A 106 -30.62 -3.36 -4.84
CA LYS A 106 -31.63 -4.10 -5.62
C LYS A 106 -32.19 -5.26 -4.81
N GLU A 107 -31.34 -6.03 -4.15
CA GLU A 107 -31.72 -7.19 -3.32
C GLU A 107 -32.56 -6.79 -2.08
N VAL A 108 -32.31 -5.60 -1.50
CA VAL A 108 -33.08 -5.02 -0.39
C VAL A 108 -34.57 -4.91 -0.72
N LYS A 109 -34.96 -4.84 -2.00
CA LYS A 109 -36.36 -4.73 -2.40
C LYS A 109 -37.15 -6.02 -2.19
N ASP A 110 -36.50 -7.17 -2.11
CA ASP A 110 -37.19 -8.45 -2.23
C ASP A 110 -37.41 -9.18 -0.90
N ILE A 111 -36.41 -9.41 -0.02
CA ILE A 111 -36.60 -10.40 1.07
C ILE A 111 -35.95 -10.05 2.43
N ASP A 112 -34.87 -9.27 2.52
CA ASP A 112 -34.17 -9.10 3.83
C ASP A 112 -33.53 -7.71 4.05
N LYS A 113 -34.35 -6.73 4.44
CA LYS A 113 -33.97 -5.30 4.45
C LYS A 113 -32.85 -4.93 5.42
N LYS A 114 -32.75 -5.59 6.57
CA LYS A 114 -31.91 -5.09 7.68
C LYS A 114 -30.44 -5.44 7.51
N HIS A 115 -30.14 -6.64 7.02
CA HIS A 115 -28.77 -7.10 6.84
C HIS A 115 -28.05 -6.28 5.76
N TYR A 116 -28.62 -6.21 4.56
CA TYR A 116 -28.02 -5.43 3.47
C TYR A 116 -27.91 -3.94 3.79
N GLN A 117 -28.83 -3.37 4.57
CA GLN A 117 -28.72 -1.96 4.98
C GLN A 117 -27.44 -1.70 5.79
N ILE A 118 -27.09 -2.57 6.72
CA ILE A 118 -25.87 -2.43 7.52
C ILE A 118 -24.61 -2.53 6.64
N LEU A 119 -24.59 -3.43 5.65
CA LEU A 119 -23.49 -3.55 4.70
C LEU A 119 -23.37 -2.29 3.83
N ILE A 120 -24.49 -1.75 3.37
CA ILE A 120 -24.54 -0.49 2.61
C ILE A 120 -24.02 0.67 3.47
N ASP A 121 -24.44 0.76 4.73
CA ASP A 121 -24.01 1.82 5.64
C ASP A 121 -22.50 1.76 5.91
N GLU A 122 -21.95 0.56 6.17
CA GLU A 122 -20.51 0.37 6.38
C GLU A 122 -19.69 0.63 5.10
N ALA A 123 -20.22 0.24 3.93
CA ALA A 123 -19.60 0.53 2.64
C ALA A 123 -19.57 2.04 2.36
N ASN A 124 -20.68 2.75 2.61
CA ASN A 124 -20.76 4.20 2.46
C ASN A 124 -19.85 4.95 3.44
N ALA A 125 -19.75 4.48 4.70
CA ALA A 125 -18.79 5.00 5.66
C ALA A 125 -17.34 4.82 5.16
N THR A 126 -17.05 3.69 4.53
CA THR A 126 -15.74 3.38 3.97
C THR A 126 -15.42 4.24 2.73
N LEU A 127 -16.38 4.44 1.83
CA LEU A 127 -16.29 5.37 0.69
C LEU A 127 -16.03 6.79 1.16
N THR A 128 -16.77 7.26 2.17
CA THR A 128 -16.59 8.60 2.76
C THR A 128 -15.18 8.75 3.36
N TYR A 129 -14.71 7.73 4.06
CA TYR A 129 -13.34 7.70 4.60
C TYR A 129 -12.27 7.76 3.48
N MET A 130 -12.47 7.03 2.37
CA MET A 130 -11.54 7.03 1.23
C MET A 130 -11.49 8.37 0.51
N ASN A 131 -12.64 9.04 0.37
CA ASN A 131 -12.77 10.36 -0.27
C ASN A 131 -12.33 11.52 0.61
N THR A 132 -12.08 11.27 1.89
CA THR A 132 -11.52 12.27 2.81
C THR A 132 -10.03 12.55 2.52
N SER A 133 -9.63 13.82 2.66
CA SER A 133 -8.24 14.25 2.50
C SER A 133 -7.27 13.43 3.38
N ARG A 134 -6.00 13.35 2.96
CA ARG A 134 -4.96 12.58 3.67
C ARG A 134 -4.86 12.96 5.16
N ILE A 135 -5.02 14.25 5.46
CA ILE A 135 -5.01 14.80 6.82
C ILE A 135 -6.27 14.36 7.58
N GLY A 136 -7.45 14.46 6.95
CA GLY A 136 -8.69 14.01 7.57
C GLY A 136 -8.69 12.52 7.91
N ARG A 137 -8.04 11.68 7.09
CA ARG A 137 -7.87 10.24 7.38
C ARG A 137 -7.05 9.96 8.65
N ILE A 138 -6.01 10.76 8.92
CA ILE A 138 -5.22 10.63 10.15
C ILE A 138 -6.09 11.00 11.37
N PHE A 139 -6.85 12.09 11.29
CA PHE A 139 -7.76 12.49 12.37
C PHE A 139 -8.88 11.46 12.61
N CYS A 140 -9.45 10.87 11.55
CA CYS A 140 -10.45 9.80 11.69
C CYS A 140 -9.89 8.56 12.40
N ARG A 141 -8.66 8.14 12.07
CA ARG A 141 -8.00 7.02 12.78
C ARG A 141 -7.79 7.30 14.26
N LEU A 142 -7.35 8.51 14.61
CA LEU A 142 -7.13 8.90 16.00
C LEU A 142 -8.43 8.96 16.81
N ARG A 143 -9.56 9.23 16.17
CA ARG A 143 -10.87 9.28 16.84
C ARG A 143 -11.45 7.89 17.09
N LEU A 144 -11.26 6.95 16.16
CA LEU A 144 -11.76 5.56 16.31
C LEU A 144 -11.04 4.80 17.42
N ASN A 145 -9.74 5.07 17.62
CA ASN A 145 -8.94 4.44 18.69
C ASN A 145 -9.34 4.85 20.12
N LYS A 146 -10.28 5.78 20.30
CA LYS A 146 -10.81 6.16 21.62
C LYS A 146 -11.96 5.27 22.11
N TYR A 147 -12.48 4.41 21.24
CA TYR A 147 -13.65 3.57 21.51
C TYR A 147 -13.34 2.07 21.51
N THR A 148 -12.07 1.72 21.32
CA THR A 148 -11.48 0.39 21.55
C THR A 148 -10.66 0.43 22.83
#